data_AF-A0A7J9YH15-F1
#
_entry.id   AF-A0A7J9YH15-F1
#
_cell.length_a   1.000
_cell.length_b   1.000
_cell.length_c   1.000
_cell.angle_alpha   90.00
_cell.angle_beta   90.00
_cell.angle_gamma   90.00
#
_symmetry.space_group_name_H-M   'P 1'
#
loop_
_entity.id
_entity.type
_entity.pdbx_description
1 polymer ?
#
loop_
_entity_poly.entity_id
_entity_poly.type
_entity_poly.pdbx_seq_one_letter_code
_entity_poly.pdbx_strand_id
1 'polypeptide(L)'
;MDEPELTEQVASELGIRLRSCGIDLNFAPVADVDTHEHNPVIRVRSFGSDPELVARHVAAFVTGQQSQGVAAAAKHFPGHGGTSEDSHLTVPVLDEPLETLRRLELPPFRAAIKSDVKIVMTGHILVPAVDRDAPATLSRAVITGLLREEFSYDGVVMTDGLDMYAISRTVGHAEAAARVRALSHWSRTSAPARRPWITAEAAAQRLAGGRVE
;
A
#
# COMPACT_ATOMS: atom_id res chain seq x y z
N MET A 1 -3.83 -10.09 20.63
CA MET A 1 -2.67 -9.78 21.49
C MET A 1 -2.09 -8.49 20.95
N ASP A 2 -1.98 -7.45 21.78
CA ASP A 2 -1.49 -6.13 21.41
C ASP A 2 -0.06 -5.99 21.93
N GLU A 3 0.85 -6.70 21.27
CA GLU A 3 2.28 -6.79 21.62
C GLU A 3 3.11 -6.45 20.37
N PRO A 4 3.42 -5.16 20.13
CA PRO A 4 4.20 -4.72 18.98
C PRO A 4 5.59 -5.35 18.93
N GLU A 5 6.24 -5.58 20.08
CA GLU A 5 7.55 -6.22 20.16
C GLU A 5 7.52 -7.65 19.63
N LEU A 6 6.45 -8.41 19.94
CA LEU A 6 6.24 -9.74 19.37
C LEU A 6 6.03 -9.67 17.85
N THR A 7 5.33 -8.64 17.37
CA THR A 7 5.12 -8.42 15.93
C THR A 7 6.43 -8.14 15.19
N GLU A 8 7.30 -7.32 15.78
CA GLU A 8 8.62 -7.04 15.24
C GLU A 8 9.48 -8.32 15.19
N GLN A 9 9.47 -9.12 16.26
CA GLN A 9 10.19 -10.41 16.31
C GLN A 9 9.70 -11.38 15.24
N VAL A 10 8.38 -11.52 15.09
CA VAL A 10 7.78 -12.38 14.05
C VAL A 10 8.14 -11.88 12.65
N ALA A 11 8.07 -10.57 12.41
CA ALA A 11 8.42 -9.98 11.11
C ALA A 11 9.91 -10.13 10.78
N SER A 12 10.78 -10.03 11.80
CA SER A 12 12.22 -10.29 11.67
C SER A 12 12.48 -11.77 11.31
N GLU A 13 11.89 -12.72 12.04
CA GLU A 13 12.04 -14.15 11.73
C GLU A 13 11.50 -14.49 10.32
N LEU A 14 10.38 -13.89 9.91
CA LEU A 14 9.89 -14.00 8.54
C LEU A 14 10.89 -13.43 7.53
N GLY A 15 11.49 -12.28 7.82
CA GLY A 15 12.55 -11.68 7.02
C GLY A 15 13.75 -12.62 6.82
N ILE A 16 14.24 -13.26 7.89
CA ILE A 16 15.33 -14.25 7.83
C ILE A 16 14.97 -15.39 6.87
N ARG A 17 13.76 -15.93 6.96
CA ARG A 17 13.28 -17.03 6.11
C ARG A 17 13.14 -16.63 4.66
N LEU A 18 12.64 -15.42 4.39
CA LEU A 18 12.54 -14.90 3.03
C LEU A 18 13.93 -14.68 2.41
N ARG A 19 14.87 -14.09 3.16
CA ARG A 19 16.26 -13.91 2.72
C ARG A 19 16.95 -15.22 2.40
N SER A 20 16.73 -16.27 3.20
CA SER A 20 17.36 -17.57 2.96
C SER A 20 16.85 -18.24 1.68
N CYS A 21 15.65 -17.87 1.22
CA CYS A 21 15.10 -18.22 -0.08
C CYS A 21 15.51 -17.27 -1.22
N GLY A 22 16.35 -16.25 -0.95
CA GLY A 22 16.74 -15.23 -1.93
C GLY A 22 15.64 -14.22 -2.25
N ILE A 23 14.65 -14.05 -1.38
CA ILE A 23 13.55 -13.10 -1.55
C ILE A 23 13.91 -11.77 -0.85
N ASP A 24 13.94 -10.69 -1.62
CA ASP A 24 14.35 -9.35 -1.16
C ASP A 24 13.15 -8.39 -0.92
N LEU A 25 11.94 -8.80 -1.28
CA LEU A 25 10.71 -8.01 -1.17
C LEU A 25 9.56 -8.90 -0.69
N ASN A 26 8.84 -8.43 0.33
CA ASN A 26 7.58 -9.01 0.76
C ASN A 26 6.46 -7.97 0.64
N PHE A 27 5.33 -8.36 0.07
CA PHE A 27 4.14 -7.51 -0.01
C PHE A 27 3.37 -7.51 1.32
N ALA A 28 4.03 -7.03 2.37
CA ALA A 28 3.53 -6.94 3.74
C ALA A 28 4.19 -5.74 4.44
N PRO A 29 3.56 -5.15 5.48
CA PRO A 29 2.32 -5.59 6.11
C PRO A 29 1.03 -5.09 5.42
N VAL A 30 -0.09 -5.75 5.73
CA VAL A 30 -1.41 -5.15 5.54
C VAL A 30 -1.56 -4.04 6.59
N ALA A 31 -1.86 -2.84 6.13
CA ALA A 31 -2.03 -1.62 6.90
C ALA A 31 -3.49 -1.15 6.95
N ASP A 32 -4.41 -1.90 6.36
CA ASP A 32 -5.85 -1.64 6.41
C ASP A 32 -6.39 -1.84 7.83
N VAL A 33 -7.34 -1.00 8.24
CA VAL A 33 -8.03 -1.12 9.54
C VAL A 33 -9.37 -1.81 9.33
N ASP A 34 -9.66 -2.86 10.08
CA ASP A 34 -10.90 -3.65 9.93
C ASP A 34 -12.13 -2.91 10.51
N THR A 35 -12.52 -1.81 9.85
CA THR A 35 -13.59 -0.91 10.28
C THR A 35 -14.98 -1.37 9.81
N HIS A 36 -15.07 -2.26 8.82
CA HIS A 36 -16.33 -2.74 8.27
C HIS A 36 -16.56 -4.24 8.56
N GLU A 37 -17.61 -4.57 9.32
CA GLU A 37 -17.90 -5.94 9.81
C GLU A 37 -18.04 -6.98 8.69
N HIS A 38 -18.58 -6.57 7.54
CA HIS A 38 -18.80 -7.44 6.38
C HIS A 38 -17.74 -7.30 5.29
N ASN A 39 -16.58 -6.71 5.58
CA ASN A 39 -15.48 -6.67 4.61
C ASN A 39 -15.10 -8.12 4.20
N PRO A 40 -15.12 -8.50 2.93
CA PRO A 40 -14.85 -9.89 2.54
C PRO A 40 -13.36 -10.23 2.41
N VAL A 41 -12.47 -9.23 2.44
CA VAL A 41 -11.08 -9.34 1.96
C VAL A 41 -10.04 -9.08 3.04
N ILE A 42 -10.26 -8.09 3.92
CA ILE A 42 -9.29 -7.61 4.92
C ILE A 42 -9.40 -8.43 6.20
N ARG A 43 -10.43 -8.21 7.03
CA ARG A 43 -10.74 -8.99 8.25
C ARG A 43 -9.49 -9.47 8.98
N VAL A 44 -9.28 -10.79 9.04
CA VAL A 44 -8.17 -11.47 9.73
C VAL A 44 -6.77 -11.15 9.20
N ARG A 45 -6.64 -10.45 8.06
CA ARG A 45 -5.36 -9.95 7.54
C ARG A 45 -4.98 -8.61 8.16
N SER A 46 -5.94 -7.85 8.70
CA SER A 46 -5.65 -6.66 9.48
C SER A 46 -5.18 -7.06 10.88
N PHE A 47 -4.39 -6.19 11.50
CA PHE A 47 -4.04 -6.31 12.91
C PHE A 47 -5.22 -6.00 13.85
N GLY A 48 -6.30 -5.37 13.36
CA GLY A 48 -7.51 -5.12 14.12
C GLY A 48 -8.37 -3.98 13.58
N SER A 49 -9.37 -3.60 14.36
CA SER A 49 -10.33 -2.53 14.02
C SER A 49 -9.98 -1.17 14.64
N ASP A 50 -8.95 -1.09 15.50
CA ASP A 50 -8.47 0.14 16.11
C ASP A 50 -7.30 0.74 15.31
N PRO A 51 -7.41 1.96 14.76
CA PRO A 51 -6.38 2.55 13.91
C PRO A 51 -5.01 2.71 14.58
N GLU A 52 -4.98 3.03 15.87
CA GLU A 52 -3.73 3.24 16.61
C GLU A 52 -3.04 1.91 16.91
N LEU A 53 -3.80 0.87 17.24
CA LEU A 53 -3.31 -0.49 17.36
C LEU A 53 -2.70 -0.96 16.04
N VAL A 54 -3.45 -0.84 14.94
CA VAL A 54 -2.96 -1.25 13.61
C VAL A 54 -1.70 -0.46 13.25
N ALA A 55 -1.65 0.84 13.54
CA ALA A 55 -0.47 1.67 13.30
C ALA A 55 0.78 1.20 14.04
N ARG A 56 0.67 0.85 15.33
CA ARG A 56 1.81 0.31 16.10
C ARG A 56 2.31 -1.02 15.53
N HIS A 57 1.40 -1.92 15.18
CA HIS A 57 1.76 -3.23 14.61
C HIS A 57 2.36 -3.12 13.21
N VAL A 58 1.83 -2.24 12.36
CA VAL A 58 2.39 -1.94 11.04
C VAL A 58 3.81 -1.40 11.16
N ALA A 59 4.03 -0.43 12.04
CA ALA A 59 5.36 0.12 12.29
C ALA A 59 6.35 -0.95 12.75
N ALA A 60 5.96 -1.78 13.72
CA ALA A 60 6.77 -2.89 14.23
C ALA A 60 7.10 -3.93 13.14
N PHE A 61 6.11 -4.30 12.32
CA PHE A 61 6.31 -5.24 11.23
C PHE A 61 7.30 -4.71 10.18
N VAL A 62 7.15 -3.43 9.79
CA VAL A 62 8.07 -2.77 8.84
C VAL A 62 9.49 -2.79 9.39
N THR A 63 9.69 -2.38 10.65
CA THR A 63 11.02 -2.38 11.30
C THR A 63 11.62 -3.78 11.32
N GLY A 64 10.88 -4.77 11.82
CA GLY A 64 11.35 -6.15 11.98
C GLY A 64 11.76 -6.77 10.66
N GLN A 65 10.88 -6.71 9.65
CA GLN A 65 11.18 -7.30 8.34
C GLN A 65 12.36 -6.61 7.63
N GLN A 66 12.37 -5.27 7.62
CA GLN A 66 13.42 -4.51 6.93
C GLN A 66 14.78 -4.63 7.63
N SER A 67 14.82 -4.89 8.95
CA SER A 67 16.06 -5.16 9.68
C SER A 67 16.85 -6.36 9.12
N GLN A 68 16.16 -7.27 8.43
CA GLN A 68 16.75 -8.45 7.80
C GLN A 68 17.04 -8.24 6.30
N GLY A 69 16.95 -7.01 5.79
CA GLY A 69 17.21 -6.71 4.39
C GLY A 69 16.11 -7.17 3.41
N VAL A 70 14.88 -7.36 3.90
CA VAL A 70 13.71 -7.61 3.04
C VAL A 70 12.82 -6.38 3.03
N ALA A 71 12.67 -5.75 1.87
CA ALA A 71 11.82 -4.55 1.70
C ALA A 71 10.37 -4.86 2.08
N ALA A 72 9.76 -3.97 2.86
CA ALA A 72 8.33 -4.03 3.22
C ALA A 72 7.49 -3.17 2.26
N ALA A 73 6.23 -3.56 2.08
CA ALA A 73 5.25 -2.85 1.28
C ALA A 73 3.93 -2.72 2.05
N ALA A 74 3.67 -1.53 2.61
CA ALA A 74 2.41 -1.26 3.31
C ALA A 74 1.25 -1.14 2.32
N LYS A 75 0.13 -1.82 2.58
CA LYS A 75 -1.00 -1.94 1.64
C LYS A 75 -2.37 -2.02 2.34
N HIS A 76 -3.48 -1.63 1.71
CA HIS A 76 -3.63 -1.17 0.33
C HIS A 76 -4.05 0.31 0.34
N PHE A 77 -3.09 1.21 0.11
CA PHE A 77 -3.31 2.66 0.24
C PHE A 77 -4.46 3.15 -0.67
N PRO A 78 -5.40 3.98 -0.18
CA PRO A 78 -5.42 4.67 1.12
C PRO A 78 -6.14 3.92 2.26
N GLY A 79 -6.48 2.65 2.11
CA GLY A 79 -7.18 1.83 3.10
C GLY A 79 -8.34 1.08 2.48
N HIS A 80 -8.33 -0.25 2.58
CA HIS A 80 -9.34 -1.16 2.03
C HIS A 80 -10.35 -1.63 3.10
N GLY A 81 -9.99 -1.53 4.38
CA GLY A 81 -10.72 -2.20 5.46
C GLY A 81 -12.12 -1.65 5.73
N GLY A 82 -12.39 -0.40 5.35
CA GLY A 82 -13.73 0.20 5.40
C GLY A 82 -14.67 -0.19 4.26
N THR A 83 -14.21 -0.95 3.26
CA THR A 83 -15.06 -1.35 2.13
C THR A 83 -15.89 -2.60 2.43
N SER A 84 -17.02 -2.76 1.72
CA SER A 84 -17.89 -3.94 1.81
C SER A 84 -17.79 -4.86 0.59
N GLU A 85 -16.92 -4.52 -0.37
CA GLU A 85 -16.79 -5.14 -1.67
C GLU A 85 -15.38 -5.68 -1.90
N ASP A 86 -15.25 -6.74 -2.70
CA ASP A 86 -13.97 -7.30 -3.07
C ASP A 86 -13.46 -6.70 -4.40
N SER A 87 -12.27 -6.10 -4.38
CA SER A 87 -11.60 -5.57 -5.58
C SER A 87 -11.24 -6.63 -6.63
N HIS A 88 -11.24 -7.91 -6.26
CA HIS A 88 -11.11 -9.02 -7.21
C HIS A 88 -12.39 -9.24 -8.03
N LEU A 89 -13.54 -8.66 -7.62
CA LEU A 89 -14.86 -8.90 -8.21
C LEU A 89 -15.56 -7.63 -8.72
N THR A 90 -15.20 -6.46 -8.18
CA THR A 90 -15.78 -5.15 -8.52
C THR A 90 -14.77 -4.04 -8.24
N VAL A 91 -15.16 -2.76 -8.36
CA VAL A 91 -14.39 -1.62 -7.86
C VAL A 91 -14.96 -1.23 -6.49
N PRO A 92 -14.30 -1.54 -5.37
CA PRO A 92 -14.81 -1.20 -4.05
C PRO A 92 -14.85 0.31 -3.87
N VAL A 93 -15.92 0.79 -3.24
CA VAL A 93 -16.08 2.21 -2.92
C VAL A 93 -15.90 2.43 -1.43
N LEU A 94 -15.05 3.40 -1.09
CA LEU A 94 -14.89 3.90 0.27
C LEU A 94 -15.53 5.29 0.37
N ASP A 95 -16.84 5.32 0.61
CA ASP A 95 -17.67 6.52 0.59
C ASP A 95 -17.76 7.22 1.96
N GLU A 96 -16.60 7.47 2.55
CA GLU A 96 -16.47 8.18 3.83
C GLU A 96 -15.91 9.59 3.61
N PRO A 97 -16.31 10.59 4.42
CA PRO A 97 -15.70 11.91 4.37
C PRO A 97 -14.19 11.85 4.60
N LEU A 98 -13.42 12.71 3.93
CA LEU A 98 -11.96 12.71 4.01
C LEU A 98 -11.43 12.82 5.46
N GLU A 99 -12.10 13.56 6.34
CA GLU A 99 -11.74 13.65 7.76
C GLU A 99 -11.94 12.34 8.52
N THR A 100 -12.94 11.53 8.14
CA THR A 100 -13.11 10.17 8.67
C THR A 100 -11.99 9.27 8.17
N LEU A 101 -11.63 9.34 6.88
CA LEU A 101 -10.50 8.59 6.32
C LEU A 101 -9.19 8.92 7.01
N ARG A 102 -8.92 10.21 7.24
CA ARG A 102 -7.72 10.69 7.96
C ARG A 102 -7.61 10.14 9.38
N ARG A 103 -8.74 9.94 10.05
CA ARG A 103 -8.82 9.43 11.42
C ARG A 103 -8.77 7.90 11.49
N LEU A 104 -9.37 7.21 10.53
CA LEU A 104 -9.56 5.75 10.60
C LEU A 104 -8.59 4.98 9.72
N GLU A 105 -8.51 5.30 8.44
CA GLU A 105 -7.82 4.46 7.43
C GLU A 105 -6.35 4.84 7.26
N LEU A 106 -6.05 6.13 7.39
CA LEU A 106 -4.72 6.67 7.11
C LEU A 106 -3.66 6.55 8.22
N PRO A 107 -3.97 6.46 9.53
CA PRO A 107 -2.94 6.40 10.58
C PRO A 107 -1.90 5.29 10.39
N PRO A 108 -2.25 4.05 10.00
CA PRO A 108 -1.25 3.00 9.78
C PRO A 108 -0.26 3.29 8.67
N PHE A 109 -0.68 3.96 7.59
CA PHE A 109 0.21 4.38 6.52
C PHE A 109 1.17 5.48 6.97
N ARG A 110 0.71 6.43 7.80
CA ARG A 110 1.61 7.43 8.42
C ARG A 110 2.65 6.75 9.29
N ALA A 111 2.27 5.72 10.04
CA ALA A 111 3.19 4.96 10.88
C ALA A 111 4.21 4.17 10.05
N ALA A 112 3.77 3.50 8.97
CA ALA A 112 4.67 2.80 8.04
C ALA A 112 5.73 3.74 7.44
N ILE A 113 5.33 4.93 7.02
CA ILE A 113 6.24 5.94 6.44
C ILE A 113 7.23 6.46 7.49
N LYS A 114 6.78 6.71 8.73
CA LYS A 114 7.66 7.09 9.84
C LYS A 114 8.68 5.98 10.17
N SER A 115 8.33 4.72 9.95
CA SER A 115 9.23 3.56 10.04
C SER A 115 10.05 3.29 8.77
N ASP A 116 10.10 4.24 7.83
CA ASP A 116 10.88 4.15 6.59
C ASP A 116 10.51 2.94 5.70
N VAL A 117 9.20 2.69 5.54
CA VAL A 117 8.71 1.64 4.63
C VAL A 117 9.19 1.89 3.20
N LYS A 118 9.81 0.87 2.58
CA LYS A 118 10.39 1.02 1.24
C LYS A 118 9.36 1.19 0.14
N ILE A 119 8.20 0.56 0.28
CA ILE A 119 7.12 0.59 -0.71
C ILE A 119 5.78 0.91 -0.05
N VAL A 120 4.96 1.72 -0.71
CA VAL A 120 3.52 1.81 -0.46
C VAL A 120 2.78 1.25 -1.67
N MET A 121 1.95 0.23 -1.44
CA MET A 121 1.14 -0.39 -2.47
C MET A 121 -0.29 0.18 -2.44
N THR A 122 -0.79 0.60 -3.60
CA THR A 122 -2.08 1.26 -3.76
C THR A 122 -3.17 0.23 -4.06
N GLY A 123 -4.34 0.36 -3.42
CA GLY A 123 -5.51 -0.47 -3.71
C GLY A 123 -6.32 0.07 -4.89
N HIS A 124 -7.05 -0.80 -5.58
CA HIS A 124 -7.99 -0.42 -6.65
C HIS A 124 -9.35 0.01 -6.09
N ILE A 125 -9.33 1.01 -5.22
CA ILE A 125 -10.49 1.45 -4.43
C ILE A 125 -10.90 2.85 -4.91
N LEU A 126 -12.18 3.06 -5.17
CA LEU A 126 -12.71 4.39 -5.46
C LEU A 126 -12.92 5.15 -4.15
N VAL A 127 -12.44 6.39 -4.08
CA VAL A 127 -12.51 7.22 -2.86
C VAL A 127 -13.16 8.56 -3.23
N PRO A 128 -14.51 8.63 -3.31
CA PRO A 128 -15.23 9.80 -3.83
C PRO A 128 -14.93 11.12 -3.11
N ALA A 129 -14.50 11.06 -1.85
CA ALA A 129 -14.10 12.23 -1.07
C ALA A 129 -12.77 12.86 -1.54
N VAL A 130 -12.00 12.16 -2.38
CA VAL A 130 -10.69 12.59 -2.92
C VAL A 130 -10.72 12.65 -4.43
N ASP A 131 -11.23 11.59 -5.07
CA ASP A 131 -11.35 11.45 -6.52
C ASP A 131 -12.56 10.56 -6.83
N ARG A 132 -13.53 11.12 -7.57
CA ARG A 132 -14.78 10.45 -7.93
C ARG A 132 -14.67 9.62 -9.21
N ASP A 133 -13.62 9.86 -10.00
CA ASP A 133 -13.55 9.38 -11.38
C ASP A 133 -12.54 8.24 -11.55
N ALA A 134 -11.56 8.14 -10.65
CA ALA A 134 -10.50 7.13 -10.73
C ALA A 134 -10.29 6.39 -9.40
N PRO A 135 -10.06 5.06 -9.45
CA PRO A 135 -9.60 4.34 -8.27
C PRO A 135 -8.25 4.88 -7.80
N ALA A 136 -7.91 4.69 -6.53
CA ALA A 136 -6.70 5.21 -5.90
C ALA A 136 -5.43 4.90 -6.70
N THR A 137 -5.29 3.67 -7.19
CA THR A 137 -4.20 3.25 -8.10
C THR A 137 -4.08 4.08 -9.39
N LEU A 138 -5.10 4.79 -9.84
CA LEU A 138 -5.05 5.61 -11.06
C LEU A 138 -5.30 7.10 -10.78
N SER A 139 -5.50 7.47 -9.51
CA SER A 139 -5.84 8.83 -9.11
C SER A 139 -4.59 9.66 -8.83
N ARG A 140 -4.44 10.78 -9.55
CA ARG A 140 -3.43 11.79 -9.22
C ARG A 140 -3.70 12.43 -7.86
N ALA A 141 -4.96 12.69 -7.50
CA ALA A 141 -5.30 13.32 -6.24
C ALA A 141 -4.89 12.43 -5.04
N VAL A 142 -5.11 11.12 -5.13
CA VAL A 142 -4.70 10.18 -4.09
C VAL A 142 -3.18 10.02 -4.06
N ILE A 143 -2.53 9.77 -5.20
CA ILE A 143 -1.09 9.46 -5.19
C ILE A 143 -0.23 10.70 -5.04
N THR A 144 -0.47 11.76 -5.80
CA THR A 144 0.28 13.00 -5.67
C THR A 144 -0.17 13.79 -4.45
N GLY A 145 -1.48 14.10 -4.35
CA GLY A 145 -1.99 14.99 -3.31
C GLY A 145 -1.87 14.40 -1.91
N LEU A 146 -2.42 13.21 -1.68
CA LEU A 146 -2.36 12.59 -0.35
C LEU A 146 -0.99 11.97 -0.08
N LEU A 147 -0.51 11.04 -0.91
CA LEU A 147 0.68 10.25 -0.57
C LEU A 147 1.99 11.04 -0.74
N ARG A 148 2.22 11.69 -1.88
CA ARG A 148 3.48 12.41 -2.12
C ARG A 148 3.54 13.75 -1.39
N GLU A 149 2.45 14.52 -1.38
CA GLU A 149 2.45 15.88 -0.84
C GLU A 149 2.08 15.89 0.65
N GLU A 150 0.87 15.44 1.02
CA GLU A 150 0.42 15.46 2.42
C GLU A 150 1.26 14.54 3.32
N PHE A 151 1.62 13.35 2.83
CA PHE A 151 2.37 12.36 3.62
C PHE A 151 3.88 12.47 3.42
N SER A 152 4.32 13.32 2.48
CA SER A 152 5.74 13.53 2.15
C SER A 152 6.47 12.21 1.86
N TYR A 153 5.79 11.24 1.25
CA TYR A 153 6.38 9.93 0.96
C TYR A 153 7.23 9.98 -0.30
N ASP A 154 8.52 9.66 -0.17
CA ASP A 154 9.49 9.68 -1.27
C ASP A 154 9.97 8.28 -1.71
N GLY A 155 9.42 7.22 -1.11
CA GLY A 155 9.71 5.84 -1.48
C GLY A 155 9.05 5.38 -2.79
N VAL A 156 9.05 4.07 -3.02
CA VAL A 156 8.45 3.48 -4.22
C VAL A 156 6.94 3.37 -4.04
N VAL A 157 6.18 3.85 -5.02
CA VAL A 157 4.74 3.57 -5.09
C VAL A 157 4.52 2.40 -6.04
N MET A 158 3.72 1.44 -5.61
CA MET A 158 3.42 0.23 -6.38
C MET A 158 1.91 0.05 -6.51
N THR A 159 1.43 -0.41 -7.66
CA THR A 159 0.02 -0.80 -7.79
C THR A 159 -0.23 -2.14 -7.11
N ASP A 160 -1.47 -2.42 -6.70
CA ASP A 160 -1.94 -3.81 -6.57
C ASP A 160 -1.99 -4.49 -7.96
N GLY A 161 -2.28 -5.79 -8.01
CA GLY A 161 -2.29 -6.57 -9.25
C GLY A 161 -3.22 -5.97 -10.32
N LEU A 162 -2.70 -5.64 -11.50
CA LEU A 162 -3.51 -5.00 -12.55
C LEU A 162 -4.49 -5.98 -13.22
N ASP A 163 -4.30 -7.28 -13.01
CA ASP A 163 -5.19 -8.37 -13.43
C ASP A 163 -6.52 -8.42 -12.67
N MET A 164 -6.57 -7.80 -11.49
CA MET A 164 -7.77 -7.70 -10.67
C MET A 164 -8.92 -7.01 -11.42
N TYR A 165 -10.15 -7.49 -11.19
CA TYR A 165 -11.36 -7.05 -11.91
C TYR A 165 -11.50 -5.52 -11.95
N ALA A 166 -11.25 -4.86 -10.80
CA ALA A 166 -11.33 -3.41 -10.64
C ALA A 166 -10.56 -2.62 -11.70
N ILE A 167 -9.53 -3.22 -12.29
CA ILE A 167 -8.73 -2.63 -13.37
C ILE A 167 -8.94 -3.37 -14.69
N SER A 168 -8.81 -4.69 -14.71
CA SER A 168 -8.81 -5.48 -15.95
C SER A 168 -10.14 -5.41 -16.72
N ARG A 169 -11.25 -5.15 -16.03
CA ARG A 169 -12.60 -5.05 -16.62
C ARG A 169 -13.14 -3.63 -16.78
N THR A 170 -12.43 -2.62 -16.27
CA THR A 170 -12.85 -1.21 -16.35
C THR A 170 -11.97 -0.43 -17.33
N VAL A 171 -10.69 -0.24 -17.00
CA VAL A 171 -9.71 0.55 -17.74
C VAL A 171 -8.86 -0.36 -18.65
N GLY A 172 -8.62 -1.60 -18.24
CA GLY A 172 -7.77 -2.56 -18.96
C GLY A 172 -6.27 -2.32 -18.75
N HIS A 173 -5.48 -3.39 -18.90
CA HIS A 173 -4.05 -3.39 -18.50
C HIS A 173 -3.20 -2.34 -19.22
N ALA A 174 -3.36 -2.20 -20.54
CA ALA A 174 -2.52 -1.32 -21.34
C ALA A 174 -2.72 0.15 -20.97
N GLU A 175 -3.98 0.56 -20.80
CA GLU A 175 -4.31 1.92 -20.39
C GLU A 175 -3.94 2.17 -18.92
N ALA A 176 -4.19 1.23 -18.03
CA ALA A 176 -3.77 1.33 -16.63
C ALA A 176 -2.25 1.51 -16.49
N ALA A 177 -1.45 0.71 -17.19
CA ALA A 177 0.00 0.83 -17.22
C ALA A 177 0.47 2.18 -17.80
N ALA A 178 -0.19 2.68 -18.85
CA ALA A 178 0.10 3.99 -19.43
C ALA A 178 -0.20 5.13 -18.44
N ARG A 179 -1.33 5.07 -17.72
CA ARG A 179 -1.70 6.05 -16.69
C ARG A 179 -0.73 6.02 -15.50
N VAL A 180 -0.38 4.83 -15.00
CA VAL A 180 0.64 4.65 -13.94
C VAL A 180 1.97 5.28 -14.38
N ARG A 181 2.41 5.02 -15.61
CA ARG A 181 3.62 5.64 -16.16
C ARG A 181 3.49 7.17 -16.26
N ALA A 182 2.36 7.70 -16.68
CA ALA A 182 2.15 9.14 -16.74
C ALA A 182 2.24 9.80 -15.35
N LEU A 183 1.79 9.10 -14.31
CA LEU A 183 1.84 9.58 -12.93
C LEU A 183 3.23 9.39 -12.29
N SER A 184 4.03 8.43 -12.76
CA SER A 184 5.42 8.23 -12.31
C SER A 184 6.36 9.38 -12.71
N HIS A 185 5.94 10.23 -13.65
CA HIS A 185 6.62 11.47 -14.04
C HIS A 185 6.33 12.67 -13.12
N TRP A 186 5.70 12.46 -11.96
CA TRP A 186 5.51 13.53 -10.98
C TRP A 186 6.85 14.13 -10.54
N SER A 187 6.96 15.45 -10.66
CA SER A 187 8.11 16.24 -10.23
C SER A 187 7.59 17.45 -9.46
N ARG A 188 7.91 17.50 -8.16
CA ARG A 188 7.94 18.76 -7.43
C ARG A 188 9.29 19.41 -7.77
N THR A 189 9.25 20.51 -8.52
CA THR A 189 10.46 21.25 -8.92
C THR A 189 11.40 21.39 -7.72
N SER A 190 12.67 20.96 -7.89
CA SER A 190 13.86 21.16 -7.02
C SER A 190 14.34 20.06 -6.04
N ALA A 191 14.15 18.75 -6.28
CA ALA A 191 14.82 17.70 -5.49
C ALA A 191 15.49 16.59 -6.36
N PRO A 192 16.61 15.97 -5.93
CA PRO A 192 17.32 14.97 -6.72
C PRO A 192 16.48 13.69 -6.92
N ALA A 193 16.84 12.92 -7.96
CA ALA A 193 16.12 11.79 -8.53
C ALA A 193 15.28 10.97 -7.52
N ARG A 194 13.95 11.12 -7.59
CA ARG A 194 12.98 10.43 -6.72
C ARG A 194 12.61 9.06 -7.27
N ARG A 195 12.22 8.14 -6.38
CA ARG A 195 11.96 6.73 -6.72
C ARG A 195 10.65 6.59 -7.53
N PRO A 196 10.63 5.73 -8.56
CA PRO A 196 9.53 5.67 -9.52
C PRO A 196 8.24 5.13 -8.89
N TRP A 197 7.12 5.45 -9.54
CA TRP A 197 5.90 4.65 -9.43
C TRP A 197 5.95 3.55 -10.51
N ILE A 198 5.83 2.30 -10.06
CA ILE A 198 5.84 1.09 -10.89
C ILE A 198 4.59 0.23 -10.67
N THR A 199 4.28 -0.66 -11.60
CA THR A 199 3.26 -1.69 -11.37
C THR A 199 3.85 -2.86 -10.58
N ALA A 200 3.02 -3.67 -9.91
CA ALA A 200 3.47 -4.87 -9.21
C ALA A 200 4.21 -5.85 -10.14
N GLU A 201 3.72 -6.00 -11.37
CA GLU A 201 4.31 -6.88 -12.38
C GLU A 201 5.69 -6.38 -12.83
N ALA A 202 5.84 -5.06 -13.03
CA ALA A 202 7.13 -4.46 -13.35
C ALA A 202 8.14 -4.63 -12.20
N ALA A 203 7.70 -4.60 -10.95
CA ALA A 203 8.54 -4.88 -9.79
C ALA A 203 8.97 -6.34 -9.73
N ALA A 204 8.04 -7.27 -9.94
CA ALA A 204 8.31 -8.71 -9.97
C ALA A 204 9.31 -9.08 -11.08
N GLN A 205 9.17 -8.48 -12.27
CA GLN A 205 10.12 -8.67 -13.38
C GLN A 205 11.53 -8.16 -13.06
N ARG A 206 11.65 -7.02 -12.37
CA ARG A 206 12.95 -6.48 -11.93
C ARG A 206 13.62 -7.38 -10.90
N LEU A 207 12.85 -7.90 -9.94
CA LEU A 207 13.35 -8.84 -8.94
C LEU A 207 13.81 -10.16 -9.57
N ALA A 208 13.07 -10.67 -10.55
CA ALA A 208 13.46 -11.86 -11.32
C ALA A 208 14.72 -11.64 -12.19
N GLY A 209 15.02 -10.38 -12.54
CA GLY A 209 16.16 -9.98 -13.37
C GLY A 209 17.47 -9.69 -12.62
N GLY A 210 17.45 -9.56 -11.28
CA GLY A 210 18.63 -9.39 -10.43
C GLY A 210 18.71 -8.07 -9.66
N ARG A 211 18.99 -8.21 -8.34
CA ARG A 211 19.31 -7.24 -7.27
C ARG A 211 18.72 -5.83 -7.37
N VAL A 212 17.83 -5.53 -6.43
CA VAL A 212 17.42 -4.17 -6.08
C VAL A 212 18.55 -3.53 -5.26
N GLU A 213 19.22 -2.53 -5.82
CA GLU A 213 20.10 -1.59 -5.09
C GLU A 213 19.29 -0.47 -4.41
#